data_AF-A0A6S6TRR8-F1
#
_entry.id   AF-A0A6S6TRR8-F1
#
_cell.length_a   1.000
_cell.length_b   1.000
_cell.length_c   1.000
_cell.angle_alpha   90.00
_cell.angle_beta   90.00
_cell.angle_gamma   90.00
#
_symmetry.space_group_name_H-M   'P 1'
#
loop_
_entity.id
_entity.type
_entity.pdbx_description
1 polymer ?
#
loop_
_entity_poly.entity_id
_entity_poly.type
_entity_poly.pdbx_seq_one_letter_code
_entity_poly.pdbx_strand_id
1 'polypeptide(L)'
;MQSANVQPLDTNDEPQIRIPEFITPVCKVIRRNGQVTDFDGGKIHVALTKAFLDVEGLSASGSARIHDTVKALTEQVVAGLFRRMPDGGMLHIEDIQDQVELALMRTGEHKIARSYVLYREERSKLRAKKDKKNKKKTDALQISVKMPDGSSVPLNEERLHQVIAEAVAGLDGVSAEVVTNTAMRNLYDGISEEEVATALLISTRVLIDNDPNYSQVAARMLLDSLRREVLTFLSGRHTEATHQEMTDLYPGMLEKALKRGVKVKLLSDELLRYDLKKLGTALKPERDFQFTYLGLQTLYDRYFLHSDGTHFELPQIFFMRVSMGLAINEVNREERAIEFYNLLSGFDFMSSTPTLFNSGTLRPQLSSCYLTTVPDDLGGIYGAIKDNALLSKFAGGLGNDWTPVRGMGAHIAGTNGKSQGVVPFLKVTNDTAVAVNQCFAPETLLHTAEGAKAIRDVQKGDLVLGSSGNYREVTDRMVYNQHDAMVSLDIKHSVKPLHVTAGHPFYALRGVPMGQGNDRTYKQLDSRKLSPEWIDAGELQKGDFVAQTIPKEVVKVDTFTEEDARLYGILLGDGHLSKEGMQWGVSGNPLQDEHLQFVREYLAVRGV
;
A
#
# COMPACT_ATOMS: atom_id res chain seq x y z
N MET A 1 -16.37 -76.55 -35.35
CA MET A 1 -15.81 -75.28 -35.87
C MET A 1 -15.66 -74.32 -34.72
N GLN A 2 -14.43 -73.95 -34.35
CA GLN A 2 -14.05 -72.61 -33.89
C GLN A 2 -12.53 -72.55 -33.70
N SER A 3 -12.02 -71.33 -33.88
CA SER A 3 -10.72 -70.92 -34.40
C SER A 3 -9.54 -70.98 -33.42
N ALA A 4 -8.35 -71.15 -33.98
CA ALA A 4 -7.08 -70.88 -33.33
C ALA A 4 -6.97 -69.40 -32.94
N ASN A 5 -6.37 -69.13 -31.77
CA ASN A 5 -5.88 -67.81 -31.40
C ASN A 5 -4.41 -67.97 -31.00
N VAL A 6 -3.54 -67.40 -31.83
CA VAL A 6 -2.10 -67.30 -31.61
C VAL A 6 -1.85 -66.06 -30.75
N GLN A 7 -1.18 -66.23 -29.61
CA GLN A 7 -0.56 -65.12 -28.88
C GLN A 7 0.97 -65.19 -29.04
N PRO A 8 1.65 -64.05 -29.23
CA PRO A 8 3.10 -64.01 -29.38
C PRO A 8 3.81 -64.26 -28.05
N LEU A 9 4.97 -64.92 -28.13
CA LEU A 9 5.95 -65.01 -27.05
C LEU A 9 6.52 -63.62 -26.78
N ASP A 10 6.15 -63.04 -25.64
CA ASP A 10 6.80 -61.85 -25.11
C ASP A 10 7.97 -62.30 -24.21
N THR A 11 9.15 -62.37 -24.81
CA THR A 11 10.41 -62.52 -24.07
C THR A 11 10.79 -61.17 -23.48
N ASN A 12 10.36 -60.91 -22.24
CA ASN A 12 10.93 -59.85 -21.40
C ASN A 12 11.43 -60.49 -20.10
N ASP A 13 12.63 -61.07 -20.15
CA ASP A 13 13.44 -61.30 -18.96
C ASP A 13 13.91 -59.94 -18.42
N GLU A 14 13.03 -59.23 -17.70
CA GLU A 14 13.49 -58.17 -16.79
C GLU A 14 14.22 -58.84 -15.61
N PRO A 15 15.43 -58.38 -15.24
CA PRO A 15 16.14 -58.93 -14.10
C PRO A 15 15.30 -58.76 -12.84
N GLN A 16 15.06 -59.86 -12.10
CA GLN A 16 14.39 -59.81 -10.80
C GLN A 16 15.21 -58.96 -9.81
N ILE A 17 14.84 -57.69 -9.66
CA ILE A 17 15.43 -56.79 -8.66
C ILE A 17 14.96 -57.25 -7.28
N ARG A 18 15.88 -57.73 -6.44
CA ARG A 18 15.59 -58.07 -5.04
C ARG A 18 15.37 -56.78 -4.25
N ILE A 19 14.17 -56.59 -3.70
CA ILE A 19 13.81 -55.41 -2.91
C ILE A 19 14.11 -55.69 -1.42
N PRO A 20 14.96 -54.88 -0.75
CA PRO A 20 15.16 -54.97 0.71
C PRO A 20 13.93 -54.49 1.48
N GLU A 21 13.72 -54.98 2.70
CA GLU A 21 12.71 -54.41 3.61
C GLU A 21 13.17 -53.03 4.13
N PHE A 22 12.31 -52.02 4.03
CA PHE A 22 12.54 -50.66 4.53
C PHE A 22 11.51 -50.31 5.60
N ILE A 23 11.94 -49.61 6.66
CA ILE A 23 11.03 -49.04 7.67
C ILE A 23 10.20 -47.96 6.98
N THR A 24 8.90 -48.20 6.82
CA THR A 24 7.97 -47.31 6.11
C THR A 24 7.07 -46.60 7.12
N PRO A 25 7.17 -45.27 7.26
CA PRO A 25 6.21 -44.48 8.04
C PRO A 25 4.83 -44.50 7.38
N VAL A 26 3.76 -44.46 8.18
CA VAL A 26 2.38 -44.41 7.66
C VAL A 26 2.14 -43.05 6.99
N CYS A 27 2.16 -43.02 5.66
CA CYS A 27 2.07 -41.80 4.85
C CYS A 27 1.38 -42.07 3.50
N LYS A 28 0.66 -41.07 3.00
CA LYS A 28 -0.06 -41.14 1.72
C LYS A 28 0.60 -40.27 0.65
N VAL A 29 0.67 -40.77 -0.58
CA VAL A 29 1.25 -40.09 -1.74
C VAL A 29 0.15 -39.68 -2.71
N ILE A 30 0.09 -38.39 -3.02
CA ILE A 30 -0.77 -37.81 -4.05
C ILE A 30 -0.07 -38.01 -5.41
N ARG A 31 -0.66 -38.87 -6.25
CA ARG A 31 -0.18 -39.10 -7.62
C ARG A 31 -0.58 -37.92 -8.52
N ARG A 32 0.11 -37.80 -9.65
CA ARG A 32 -0.11 -36.75 -10.67
C ARG A 32 -1.54 -36.69 -11.24
N ASN A 33 -2.34 -37.76 -11.06
CA ASN A 33 -3.74 -37.85 -11.47
C ASN A 33 -4.74 -37.57 -10.33
N GLY A 34 -4.26 -37.07 -9.18
CA GLY A 34 -5.06 -36.80 -7.98
C GLY A 34 -5.40 -38.03 -7.13
N GLN A 35 -5.02 -39.25 -7.56
CA GLN A 35 -5.24 -40.45 -6.75
C GLN A 35 -4.25 -40.53 -5.59
N VAL A 36 -4.75 -40.95 -4.44
CA VAL A 36 -3.96 -41.09 -3.23
C VAL A 36 -3.61 -42.57 -3.03
N THR A 37 -2.32 -42.89 -2.88
CA THR A 37 -1.85 -44.26 -2.62
C THR A 37 -0.86 -44.30 -1.47
N ASP A 38 -0.71 -45.44 -0.80
CA ASP A 38 0.25 -45.56 0.31
C ASP A 38 1.70 -45.39 -0.15
N PHE A 39 2.51 -44.77 0.72
CA PHE A 39 3.94 -44.59 0.50
C PHE A 39 4.66 -45.94 0.51
N ASP A 40 5.53 -46.15 -0.49
CA ASP A 40 6.28 -47.38 -0.68
C ASP A 40 7.72 -47.05 -1.09
N GLY A 41 8.66 -47.26 -0.16
CA GLY A 41 10.08 -47.04 -0.38
C GLY A 41 10.69 -47.96 -1.45
N GLY A 42 10.08 -49.12 -1.71
CA GLY A 42 10.50 -50.04 -2.77
C GLY A 42 10.41 -49.42 -4.16
N LYS A 43 9.46 -48.49 -4.39
CA LYS A 43 9.36 -47.77 -5.67
C LYS A 43 10.50 -46.78 -5.89
N ILE A 44 11.01 -46.18 -4.82
CA ILE A 44 12.17 -45.30 -4.86
C ILE A 44 13.42 -46.12 -5.18
N HIS A 45 13.57 -47.27 -4.53
CA HIS A 45 14.65 -48.22 -4.79
C HIS A 45 14.67 -48.64 -6.26
N VAL A 46 13.54 -49.09 -6.82
CA VAL A 46 13.43 -49.50 -8.23
C VAL A 46 13.73 -48.34 -9.20
N ALA A 47 13.26 -47.13 -8.90
CA ALA A 47 13.53 -45.97 -9.74
C ALA A 47 15.02 -45.60 -9.77
N LEU A 48 15.69 -45.66 -8.61
CA LEU A 48 17.13 -45.45 -8.49
C LEU A 48 17.93 -46.56 -9.20
N THR A 49 17.57 -47.84 -9.01
CA THR A 49 18.23 -48.96 -9.69
C THR A 49 18.15 -48.80 -11.22
N LYS A 50 16.99 -48.40 -11.75
CA LYS A 50 16.83 -48.13 -13.20
C LYS A 50 17.74 -47.00 -13.68
N ALA A 51 17.92 -45.95 -12.88
CA ALA A 51 18.81 -44.85 -13.20
C ALA A 51 20.29 -45.24 -13.20
N PHE A 52 20.71 -46.10 -12.27
CA PHE A 52 22.08 -46.64 -12.22
C PHE A 52 22.34 -47.58 -13.41
N LEU A 53 21.38 -48.44 -13.76
CA LEU A 53 21.51 -49.37 -14.89
C LEU A 53 21.55 -48.67 -16.25
N ASP A 54 20.84 -47.55 -16.38
CA ASP A 54 20.83 -46.72 -17.60
C ASP A 54 22.21 -46.11 -17.90
N VAL A 55 23.00 -45.79 -16.87
CA VAL A 55 24.33 -45.18 -17.01
C VAL A 55 25.47 -46.21 -16.99
N GLU A 56 25.39 -47.25 -16.15
CA GLU A 56 26.47 -48.23 -15.97
C GLU A 56 26.29 -49.53 -16.79
N GLY A 57 25.14 -49.73 -17.44
CA GLY A 57 24.85 -50.88 -18.29
C GLY A 57 24.35 -52.13 -17.54
N LEU A 58 23.71 -53.04 -18.29
CA LEU A 58 23.02 -54.25 -17.76
C LEU A 58 23.97 -55.26 -17.07
N SER A 59 25.27 -55.21 -17.37
CA SER A 59 26.31 -56.01 -16.70
C SER A 59 26.48 -55.65 -15.22
N ALA A 60 25.93 -54.52 -14.78
CA ALA A 60 26.01 -54.06 -13.40
C ALA A 60 24.80 -54.51 -12.53
N SER A 61 23.82 -55.23 -13.10
CA SER A 61 22.61 -55.70 -12.40
C SER A 61 22.87 -56.61 -11.19
N GLY A 62 23.97 -57.36 -11.19
CA GLY A 62 24.42 -58.19 -10.06
C GLY A 62 25.47 -57.53 -9.16
N SER A 63 25.80 -56.26 -9.37
CA SER A 63 26.88 -55.58 -8.64
C SER A 63 26.46 -55.25 -7.20
N ALA A 64 27.11 -55.88 -6.22
CA ALA A 64 26.91 -55.58 -4.79
C ALA A 64 27.08 -54.08 -4.49
N ARG A 65 28.02 -53.41 -5.17
CA ARG A 65 28.25 -51.97 -5.05
C ARG A 65 27.00 -51.14 -5.38
N ILE A 66 26.28 -51.47 -6.45
CA ILE A 66 25.06 -50.73 -6.87
C ILE A 66 23.92 -51.01 -5.89
N HIS A 67 23.74 -52.26 -5.49
CA HIS A 67 22.70 -52.62 -4.52
C HIS A 67 22.90 -51.88 -3.19
N ASP A 68 24.12 -51.83 -2.66
CA ASP A 68 24.43 -51.12 -1.42
C ASP A 68 24.27 -49.60 -1.55
N THR A 69 24.74 -49.02 -2.67
CA THR A 69 24.64 -47.58 -2.93
C THR A 69 23.18 -47.14 -3.09
N VAL A 70 22.38 -47.89 -3.85
CA VAL A 70 20.95 -47.61 -4.06
C VAL A 70 20.15 -47.81 -2.77
N LYS A 71 20.50 -48.81 -1.96
CA LYS A 71 19.88 -48.99 -0.63
C LYS A 71 20.16 -47.79 0.28
N ALA A 72 21.42 -47.37 0.40
CA ALA A 72 21.79 -46.21 1.21
C ALA A 72 21.13 -44.91 0.72
N LEU A 73 21.04 -44.71 -0.60
CA LEU A 73 20.33 -43.58 -1.19
C LEU A 73 18.83 -43.62 -0.89
N THR A 74 18.21 -44.79 -0.98
CA THR A 74 16.78 -44.97 -0.68
C THR A 74 16.50 -44.62 0.79
N GLU A 75 17.35 -45.08 1.71
CA GLU A 75 17.25 -44.76 3.15
C GLU A 75 17.44 -43.26 3.42
N GLN A 76 18.38 -42.62 2.73
CA GLN A 76 18.58 -41.16 2.84
C GLN A 76 17.39 -40.35 2.31
N VAL A 77 16.77 -40.78 1.20
CA VAL A 77 15.57 -40.12 0.64
C VAL A 77 14.39 -40.26 1.60
N VAL A 78 14.16 -41.47 2.13
CA VAL A 78 13.10 -41.71 3.13
C VAL A 78 13.37 -40.87 4.38
N ALA A 79 14.57 -40.88 4.93
CA ALA A 79 14.93 -40.05 6.08
C ALA A 79 14.78 -38.55 5.79
N GLY A 80 15.12 -38.10 4.58
CA GLY A 80 14.97 -36.71 4.14
C GLY A 80 13.51 -36.24 4.05
N LEU A 81 12.64 -37.09 3.50
CA LEU A 81 11.21 -36.83 3.39
C LEU A 81 10.53 -36.73 4.77
N PHE A 82 10.89 -37.63 5.69
CA PHE A 82 10.22 -37.72 7.00
C PHE A 82 10.90 -36.92 8.12
N ARG A 83 12.09 -36.34 7.90
CA ARG A 83 12.74 -35.43 8.87
C ARG A 83 11.86 -34.22 9.24
N ARG A 84 11.00 -33.77 8.32
CA ARG A 84 10.13 -32.60 8.51
C ARG A 84 8.70 -32.95 8.95
N MET A 85 8.34 -34.24 9.02
CA MET A 85 6.98 -34.71 9.35
C MET A 85 7.04 -35.97 10.23
N PRO A 86 7.22 -35.82 11.56
CA PRO A 86 7.33 -36.95 12.49
C PRO A 86 6.02 -37.74 12.69
N ASP A 87 4.85 -37.11 12.52
CA ASP A 87 3.52 -37.72 12.78
C ASP A 87 2.79 -38.25 11.53
N GLY A 88 3.46 -38.28 10.37
CA GLY A 88 2.87 -38.67 9.09
C GLY A 88 2.11 -37.53 8.38
N GLY A 89 1.84 -37.70 7.09
CA GLY A 89 1.25 -36.65 6.25
C GLY A 89 0.92 -37.10 4.82
N MET A 90 0.53 -36.15 3.96
CA MET A 90 0.38 -36.36 2.52
C MET A 90 1.56 -35.75 1.76
N LEU A 91 2.17 -36.51 0.86
CA LEU A 91 3.30 -36.07 0.02
C LEU A 91 2.87 -36.00 -1.45
N HIS A 92 3.27 -34.96 -2.17
CA HIS A 92 3.11 -34.96 -3.63
C HIS A 92 4.22 -35.80 -4.27
N ILE A 93 3.89 -36.49 -5.36
CA ILE A 93 4.86 -37.33 -6.08
C ILE A 93 6.07 -36.55 -6.61
N GLU A 94 5.93 -35.25 -6.89
CA GLU A 94 7.07 -34.39 -7.27
C GLU A 94 8.03 -34.16 -6.11
N ASP A 95 7.53 -34.02 -4.88
CA ASP A 95 8.37 -33.83 -3.68
C ASP A 95 9.30 -35.03 -3.46
N ILE A 96 8.80 -36.24 -3.76
CA ILE A 96 9.60 -37.47 -3.71
C ILE A 96 10.69 -37.45 -4.79
N GLN A 97 10.37 -36.99 -6.00
CA GLN A 97 11.35 -36.90 -7.08
C GLN A 97 12.43 -35.88 -6.80
N ASP A 98 12.07 -34.72 -6.26
CA ASP A 98 13.02 -33.67 -5.89
C ASP A 98 13.98 -34.16 -4.78
N GLN A 99 13.48 -34.94 -3.81
CA GLN A 99 14.35 -35.55 -2.79
C GLN A 99 15.27 -36.63 -3.35
N VAL A 100 14.83 -37.41 -4.35
CA VAL A 100 15.69 -38.38 -5.05
C VAL A 100 16.82 -37.67 -5.79
N GLU A 101 16.53 -36.59 -6.50
CA GLU A 101 17.54 -35.77 -7.19
C GLU A 101 18.54 -35.16 -6.20
N LEU A 102 18.04 -34.60 -5.09
CA LEU A 102 18.87 -34.03 -4.05
C LEU A 102 19.82 -35.05 -3.41
N ALA A 103 19.32 -36.28 -3.16
CA ALA A 103 20.14 -37.36 -2.61
C ALA A 103 21.26 -37.76 -3.59
N LEU A 104 20.94 -37.95 -4.88
CA LEU A 104 21.92 -38.28 -5.92
C LEU A 104 22.98 -37.18 -6.10
N MET A 105 22.59 -35.90 -6.00
CA MET A 105 23.53 -34.78 -6.08
C MET A 105 24.47 -34.70 -4.86
N ARG A 106 23.95 -34.97 -3.66
CA ARG A 106 24.72 -34.89 -2.40
C ARG A 106 25.75 -36.01 -2.24
N THR A 107 25.48 -37.19 -2.79
CA THR A 107 26.42 -38.32 -2.74
C THR A 107 27.49 -38.25 -3.83
N GLY A 108 27.48 -37.22 -4.68
CA GLY A 108 28.47 -37.03 -5.74
C GLY A 108 28.19 -37.85 -7.01
N GLU A 109 27.02 -38.48 -7.13
CA GLU A 109 26.64 -39.31 -8.28
C GLU A 109 26.11 -38.46 -9.45
N HIS A 110 26.91 -37.47 -9.88
CA HIS A 110 26.50 -36.42 -10.82
C HIS A 110 26.07 -36.96 -12.19
N LYS A 111 26.68 -38.04 -12.68
CA LYS A 111 26.33 -38.65 -13.97
C LYS A 111 24.94 -39.30 -13.94
N ILE A 112 24.62 -39.98 -12.84
CA ILE A 112 23.33 -40.65 -12.63
C ILE A 112 22.25 -39.62 -12.32
N ALA A 113 22.55 -38.61 -11.49
CA ALA A 113 21.65 -37.48 -11.26
C ALA A 113 21.23 -36.80 -12.57
N ARG A 114 22.20 -36.55 -13.47
CA ARG A 114 21.92 -35.95 -14.78
C ARG A 114 21.04 -36.83 -15.66
N SER A 115 21.28 -38.14 -15.73
CA SER A 115 20.43 -39.04 -16.51
C SER A 115 19.00 -39.10 -15.93
N TYR A 116 18.88 -39.16 -14.60
CA TYR A 116 17.59 -39.17 -13.91
C TYR A 116 16.75 -37.92 -14.22
N VAL A 117 17.36 -36.73 -14.16
CA VAL A 117 16.71 -35.45 -14.48
C VAL A 117 16.28 -35.40 -15.94
N LEU A 118 17.13 -35.83 -16.88
CA LEU A 118 16.80 -35.85 -18.30
C LEU A 118 15.62 -36.79 -18.60
N TYR A 119 15.62 -37.99 -18.00
CA TYR A 119 14.53 -38.95 -18.14
C TYR A 119 13.21 -38.42 -17.54
N ARG A 120 13.26 -37.74 -16.38
CA ARG A 120 12.11 -37.06 -15.76
C ARG A 120 11.50 -36.01 -16.68
N GLU A 121 12.35 -35.16 -17.26
CA GLU A 121 11.97 -34.06 -18.14
C GLU A 121 11.37 -34.56 -19.47
N GLU A 122 11.96 -35.59 -20.08
CA GLU A 122 11.43 -36.20 -21.30
C GLU A 122 10.03 -36.80 -21.08
N ARG A 123 9.86 -37.53 -19.97
CA ARG A 123 8.54 -38.04 -19.56
C ARG A 123 7.56 -36.92 -19.25
N SER A 124 8.01 -35.79 -18.70
CA SER A 124 7.18 -34.58 -18.47
C SER A 124 6.67 -34.00 -19.79
N LYS A 125 7.55 -33.85 -20.79
CA LYS A 125 7.21 -33.37 -22.13
C LYS A 125 6.23 -34.32 -22.86
N LEU A 126 6.44 -35.63 -22.75
CA LEU A 126 5.52 -36.62 -23.34
C LEU A 126 4.13 -36.58 -22.69
N ARG A 127 4.04 -36.30 -21.40
CA ARG A 127 2.77 -36.10 -20.67
C ARG A 127 2.09 -34.80 -21.08
N ALA A 128 2.81 -33.68 -21.11
CA ALA A 128 2.28 -32.40 -21.58
C ALA A 128 1.73 -32.49 -23.02
N LYS A 129 2.36 -33.30 -23.89
CA LYS A 129 1.85 -33.60 -25.24
C LYS A 129 0.58 -34.45 -25.23
N LYS A 130 0.43 -35.41 -24.30
CA LYS A 130 -0.81 -36.20 -24.12
C LYS A 130 -1.94 -35.38 -23.52
N ASP A 131 -1.67 -34.52 -22.55
CA ASP A 131 -2.66 -33.63 -21.93
C ASP A 131 -3.15 -32.56 -22.89
N LYS A 132 -2.27 -32.03 -23.76
CA LYS A 132 -2.66 -31.17 -24.88
C LYS A 132 -3.58 -31.87 -25.89
N LYS A 133 -3.46 -33.20 -26.07
CA LYS A 133 -4.34 -34.00 -26.94
C LYS A 133 -5.68 -34.36 -26.28
N ASN A 134 -5.75 -34.41 -24.95
CA ASN A 134 -6.95 -34.77 -24.18
C ASN A 134 -7.78 -33.58 -23.67
N LYS A 135 -7.30 -32.34 -23.80
CA LYS A 135 -8.15 -31.15 -23.66
C LYS A 135 -9.11 -31.07 -24.86
N LYS A 136 -10.26 -31.77 -24.78
CA LYS A 136 -11.49 -31.27 -25.41
C LYS A 136 -11.70 -29.83 -24.95
N LYS A 137 -12.05 -28.93 -25.88
CA LYS A 137 -12.50 -27.56 -25.58
C LYS A 137 -13.45 -27.60 -24.39
N THR A 138 -12.95 -27.31 -23.19
CA THR A 138 -13.80 -26.92 -22.07
C THR A 138 -14.35 -25.56 -22.46
N ASP A 139 -15.67 -25.45 -22.48
CA ASP A 139 -16.40 -24.22 -22.73
C ASP A 139 -15.71 -23.04 -22.06
N ALA A 140 -15.42 -21.99 -22.82
CA ALA A 140 -14.92 -20.75 -22.28
C ALA A 140 -15.96 -20.27 -21.25
N LEU A 141 -15.59 -20.21 -19.98
CA LEU A 141 -16.37 -19.53 -18.96
C LEU A 141 -16.63 -18.11 -19.47
N GLN A 142 -17.87 -17.81 -19.86
CA GLN A 142 -18.26 -16.45 -20.21
C GLN A 142 -18.22 -15.63 -18.93
N ILE A 143 -17.24 -14.73 -18.84
CA ILE A 143 -17.06 -13.86 -17.68
C ILE A 143 -18.15 -12.81 -17.71
N SER A 144 -18.93 -12.71 -16.62
CA SER A 144 -19.89 -11.63 -16.43
C SER A 144 -19.25 -10.48 -15.64
N VAL A 145 -19.58 -9.24 -16.03
CA VAL A 145 -19.09 -7.99 -15.43
C VAL A 145 -20.25 -7.30 -14.72
N LYS A 146 -20.04 -6.92 -13.46
CA LYS A 146 -21.00 -6.15 -12.67
C LYS A 146 -20.85 -4.65 -12.96
N MET A 147 -21.95 -4.05 -13.39
CA MET A 147 -22.05 -2.62 -13.65
C MET A 147 -22.38 -1.85 -12.36
N PRO A 148 -22.14 -0.52 -12.32
CA PRO A 148 -22.44 0.31 -11.15
C PRO A 148 -23.93 0.33 -10.75
N ASP A 149 -24.84 0.05 -11.68
CA ASP A 149 -26.29 -0.06 -11.43
C ASP A 149 -26.71 -1.40 -10.82
N GLY A 150 -25.75 -2.32 -10.60
CA GLY A 150 -25.97 -3.65 -10.07
C GLY A 150 -26.37 -4.69 -11.12
N SER A 151 -26.50 -4.29 -12.40
CA SER A 151 -26.74 -5.23 -13.50
C SER A 151 -25.47 -6.04 -13.81
N SER A 152 -25.64 -7.24 -14.34
CA SER A 152 -24.54 -8.09 -14.80
C SER A 152 -24.64 -8.25 -16.32
N VAL A 153 -23.58 -7.85 -17.03
CA VAL A 153 -23.49 -7.92 -18.49
C VAL A 153 -22.30 -8.80 -18.88
N PRO A 154 -22.34 -9.50 -20.03
CA PRO A 154 -21.19 -10.27 -20.49
C PRO A 154 -20.00 -9.33 -20.78
N LEU A 155 -18.78 -9.80 -20.50
CA LEU A 155 -17.56 -9.07 -20.83
C LEU A 155 -17.53 -8.73 -22.33
N ASN A 156 -17.40 -7.45 -22.65
CA ASN A 156 -17.25 -7.00 -24.03
C ASN A 156 -15.80 -7.22 -24.50
N GLU A 157 -15.50 -8.44 -24.97
CA GLU A 157 -14.18 -8.81 -25.48
C GLU A 157 -13.75 -7.99 -26.71
N GLU A 158 -14.71 -7.57 -27.54
CA GLU A 158 -14.42 -6.76 -28.73
C GLU A 158 -13.87 -5.39 -28.34
N ARG A 159 -14.52 -4.71 -27.40
CA ARG A 159 -14.04 -3.43 -26.86
C ARG A 159 -12.70 -3.60 -26.13
N LEU A 160 -12.57 -4.67 -25.34
CA LEU A 160 -11.31 -4.98 -24.63
C LEU A 160 -10.14 -5.08 -25.62
N HIS A 161 -10.30 -5.86 -26.69
CA HIS A 161 -9.29 -6.02 -27.71
C HIS A 161 -9.00 -4.72 -28.46
N GLN A 162 -10.02 -3.90 -28.73
CA GLN A 162 -9.85 -2.60 -29.36
C GLN A 162 -8.99 -1.66 -28.50
N VAL A 163 -9.29 -1.55 -27.20
CA VAL A 163 -8.54 -0.71 -26.25
C VAL A 163 -7.08 -1.16 -26.14
N ILE A 164 -6.85 -2.47 -26.06
CA ILE A 164 -5.49 -3.03 -26.00
C ILE A 164 -4.75 -2.77 -27.32
N ALA A 165 -5.42 -2.92 -28.47
CA ALA A 165 -4.82 -2.66 -29.78
C ALA A 165 -4.42 -1.18 -29.94
N GLU A 166 -5.28 -0.24 -29.54
CA GLU A 166 -4.97 1.19 -29.53
C GLU A 166 -3.79 1.52 -28.61
N ALA A 167 -3.71 0.86 -27.45
CA ALA A 167 -2.63 1.12 -26.50
C ALA A 167 -1.27 0.59 -26.93
N VAL A 168 -1.24 -0.51 -27.69
CA VAL A 168 0.00 -1.11 -28.23
C VAL A 168 0.41 -0.44 -29.55
N ALA A 169 -0.51 0.26 -30.23
CA ALA A 169 -0.26 0.86 -31.53
C ALA A 169 0.94 1.83 -31.53
N GLY A 170 1.82 1.66 -32.53
CA GLY A 170 2.98 2.53 -32.75
C GLY A 170 4.13 2.34 -31.76
N LEU A 171 4.13 1.25 -30.99
CA LEU A 171 5.19 0.91 -30.04
C LEU A 171 5.89 -0.40 -30.44
N ASP A 172 7.22 -0.37 -30.43
CA ASP A 172 8.05 -1.54 -30.70
C ASP A 172 8.22 -2.39 -29.43
N GLY A 173 8.44 -3.70 -29.58
CA GLY A 173 8.74 -4.60 -28.45
C GLY A 173 7.54 -4.99 -27.57
N VAL A 174 6.36 -4.42 -27.82
CA VAL A 174 5.13 -4.72 -27.09
C VAL A 174 4.17 -5.61 -27.89
N SER A 175 3.37 -6.42 -27.21
CA SER A 175 2.42 -7.35 -27.86
C SER A 175 1.04 -7.30 -27.21
N ALA A 176 0.04 -6.99 -28.04
CA ALA A 176 -1.37 -7.02 -27.63
C ALA A 176 -1.82 -8.42 -27.16
N GLU A 177 -1.28 -9.48 -27.76
CA GLU A 177 -1.59 -10.86 -27.37
C GLU A 177 -1.07 -11.17 -25.96
N VAL A 178 0.13 -10.70 -25.62
CA VAL A 178 0.71 -10.90 -24.27
C VAL A 178 -0.12 -10.16 -23.22
N VAL A 179 -0.49 -8.90 -23.48
CA VAL A 179 -1.33 -8.09 -22.59
C VAL A 179 -2.68 -8.76 -22.38
N THR A 180 -3.36 -9.15 -23.48
CA THR A 180 -4.68 -9.79 -23.43
C THR A 180 -4.65 -11.10 -22.65
N ASN A 181 -3.70 -11.99 -22.94
CA ASN A 181 -3.58 -13.28 -22.25
C ASN A 181 -3.27 -13.12 -20.76
N THR A 182 -2.52 -12.09 -20.39
CA THR A 182 -2.19 -11.81 -18.98
C THR A 182 -3.39 -11.21 -18.26
N ALA A 183 -4.11 -10.28 -18.89
CA ALA A 183 -5.33 -9.69 -18.35
C ALA A 183 -6.43 -10.75 -18.15
N MET A 184 -6.73 -11.56 -19.17
CA MET A 184 -7.78 -12.59 -19.12
C MET A 184 -7.56 -13.64 -18.02
N ARG A 185 -6.32 -13.89 -17.60
CA ARG A 185 -6.01 -14.81 -16.49
C ARG A 185 -6.38 -14.26 -15.11
N ASN A 186 -6.45 -12.93 -14.98
CA ASN A 186 -6.75 -12.25 -13.72
C ASN A 186 -8.23 -11.86 -13.60
N LEU A 187 -9.02 -12.03 -14.67
CA LEU A 187 -10.46 -11.82 -14.64
C LEU A 187 -11.18 -13.04 -14.05
N TYR A 188 -12.21 -12.78 -13.24
CA TYR A 188 -13.08 -13.80 -12.66
C TYR A 188 -14.54 -13.44 -12.90
N ASP A 189 -15.43 -14.43 -12.83
CA ASP A 189 -16.86 -14.22 -13.04
C ASP A 189 -17.48 -13.32 -11.96
N GLY A 190 -18.24 -12.30 -12.37
CA GLY A 190 -18.84 -11.31 -11.49
C GLY A 190 -17.90 -10.21 -11.02
N ILE A 191 -16.75 -10.03 -11.70
CA ILE A 191 -15.82 -8.91 -11.50
C ILE A 191 -16.53 -7.57 -11.79
N SER A 192 -16.22 -6.52 -11.02
CA SER A 192 -16.78 -5.19 -11.30
C SER A 192 -16.07 -4.50 -12.47
N GLU A 193 -16.78 -3.60 -13.15
CA GLU A 193 -16.22 -2.83 -14.27
C GLU A 193 -14.96 -2.02 -13.91
N GLU A 194 -14.86 -1.55 -12.67
CA GLU A 194 -13.69 -0.84 -12.13
C GLU A 194 -12.51 -1.80 -11.89
N GLU A 195 -12.78 -2.99 -11.35
CA GLU A 195 -11.79 -4.04 -11.16
C GLU A 195 -11.27 -4.58 -12.50
N VAL A 196 -12.10 -4.60 -13.57
CA VAL A 196 -11.63 -4.95 -14.92
C VAL A 196 -10.54 -3.98 -15.38
N ALA A 197 -10.79 -2.67 -15.31
CA ALA A 197 -9.80 -1.66 -15.70
C ALA A 197 -8.51 -1.76 -14.85
N THR A 198 -8.67 -1.97 -13.55
CA THR A 198 -7.56 -2.17 -12.61
C THR A 198 -6.76 -3.43 -12.94
N ALA A 199 -7.42 -4.54 -13.28
CA ALA A 199 -6.77 -5.79 -13.66
C ALA A 199 -5.96 -5.64 -14.95
N LEU A 200 -6.48 -4.92 -15.95
CA LEU A 200 -5.73 -4.58 -17.17
C LEU A 200 -4.50 -3.74 -16.86
N LEU A 201 -4.65 -2.73 -16.01
CA LEU A 201 -3.55 -1.85 -15.63
C LEU A 201 -2.44 -2.60 -14.89
N ILE A 202 -2.80 -3.37 -13.86
CA ILE A 202 -1.84 -4.15 -13.06
C ILE A 202 -1.14 -5.20 -13.92
N SER A 203 -1.88 -5.92 -14.75
CA SER A 203 -1.29 -6.93 -15.64
C SER A 203 -0.31 -6.34 -16.65
N THR A 204 -0.62 -5.15 -17.19
CA THR A 204 0.28 -4.44 -18.10
C THR A 204 1.51 -3.88 -17.38
N ARG A 205 1.35 -3.37 -16.16
CA ARG A 205 2.45 -2.79 -15.37
C ARG A 205 3.57 -3.79 -15.09
N VAL A 206 3.24 -5.06 -14.85
CA VAL A 206 4.25 -6.12 -14.62
C VAL A 206 5.10 -6.38 -15.87
N LEU A 207 4.58 -6.08 -17.07
CA LEU A 207 5.32 -6.27 -18.32
C LEU A 207 6.37 -5.18 -18.57
N ILE A 208 6.37 -4.08 -17.79
CA ILE A 208 7.38 -3.01 -17.88
C ILE A 208 8.79 -3.54 -17.64
N ASP A 209 8.94 -4.55 -16.77
CA ASP A 209 10.22 -5.18 -16.50
C ASP A 209 10.76 -5.97 -17.70
N ASN A 210 9.88 -6.41 -18.62
CA ASN A 210 10.27 -7.11 -19.84
C ASN A 210 10.65 -6.13 -20.97
N ASP A 211 9.87 -5.05 -21.13
CA ASP A 211 10.15 -3.99 -22.09
C ASP A 211 9.63 -2.63 -21.58
N PRO A 212 10.45 -1.57 -21.58
CA PRO A 212 10.06 -0.26 -21.05
C PRO A 212 8.87 0.37 -21.80
N ASN A 213 8.61 0.01 -23.06
CA ASN A 213 7.49 0.54 -23.84
C ASN A 213 6.13 0.12 -23.26
N TYR A 214 6.06 -0.95 -22.46
CA TYR A 214 4.85 -1.28 -21.69
C TYR A 214 4.47 -0.18 -20.69
N SER A 215 5.38 0.73 -20.33
CA SER A 215 5.05 1.90 -19.50
C SER A 215 4.07 2.84 -20.21
N GLN A 216 4.23 3.04 -21.52
CA GLN A 216 3.26 3.81 -22.31
C GLN A 216 1.95 3.03 -22.50
N VAL A 217 2.01 1.72 -22.73
CA VAL A 217 0.80 0.88 -22.82
C VAL A 217 -0.01 0.98 -21.51
N ALA A 218 0.64 0.88 -20.35
CA ALA A 218 0.00 1.03 -19.04
C ALA A 218 -0.59 2.44 -18.84
N ALA A 219 0.09 3.50 -19.30
CA ALA A 219 -0.46 4.85 -19.30
C ALA A 219 -1.74 4.94 -20.14
N ARG A 220 -1.75 4.35 -21.33
CA ARG A 220 -2.91 4.35 -22.24
C ARG A 220 -4.07 3.52 -21.68
N MET A 221 -3.80 2.46 -20.91
CA MET A 221 -4.82 1.72 -20.14
C MET A 221 -5.45 2.59 -19.04
N LEU A 222 -4.61 3.25 -18.23
CA LEU A 222 -5.07 4.18 -17.19
C LEU A 222 -5.90 5.32 -17.79
N LEU A 223 -5.50 5.82 -18.96
CA LEU A 223 -6.22 6.85 -19.70
C LEU A 223 -7.63 6.40 -20.13
N ASP A 224 -7.83 5.12 -20.49
CA ASP A 224 -9.17 4.60 -20.80
C ASP A 224 -10.10 4.66 -19.59
N SER A 225 -9.60 4.24 -18.42
CA SER A 225 -10.34 4.34 -17.16
C SER A 225 -10.68 5.79 -16.83
N LEU A 226 -9.70 6.69 -16.95
CA LEU A 226 -9.88 8.13 -16.69
C LEU A 226 -10.87 8.78 -17.67
N ARG A 227 -10.83 8.43 -18.96
CA ARG A 227 -11.81 8.91 -19.95
C ARG A 227 -13.22 8.52 -19.55
N ARG A 228 -13.43 7.25 -19.23
CA ARG A 228 -14.73 6.72 -18.80
C ARG A 228 -15.24 7.44 -17.56
N GLU A 229 -14.39 7.62 -16.55
CA GLU A 229 -14.71 8.35 -15.32
C GLU A 229 -15.16 9.79 -15.62
N VAL A 230 -14.31 10.57 -16.32
CA VAL A 230 -14.56 11.99 -16.58
C VAL A 230 -15.77 12.20 -17.50
N LEU A 231 -15.89 11.39 -18.56
CA LEU A 231 -17.03 11.47 -19.49
C LEU A 231 -18.34 11.13 -18.79
N THR A 232 -18.34 10.07 -17.99
CA THR A 232 -19.53 9.66 -17.23
C THR A 232 -19.94 10.74 -16.24
N PHE A 233 -18.99 11.30 -15.50
CA PHE A 233 -19.25 12.36 -14.54
C PHE A 233 -19.80 13.65 -15.19
N LEU A 234 -19.20 14.10 -16.30
CA LEU A 234 -19.59 15.35 -16.96
C LEU A 234 -20.85 15.22 -17.84
N SER A 235 -21.17 14.03 -18.31
CA SER A 235 -22.39 13.77 -19.09
C SER A 235 -23.58 13.31 -18.24
N GLY A 236 -23.33 12.80 -17.03
CA GLY A 236 -24.36 12.27 -16.12
C GLY A 236 -24.93 10.91 -16.57
N ARG A 237 -24.32 10.25 -17.55
CA ARG A 237 -24.68 8.92 -18.05
C ARG A 237 -23.42 8.11 -18.29
N HIS A 238 -23.48 6.79 -18.11
CA HIS A 238 -22.36 5.93 -18.44
C HIS A 238 -21.94 6.15 -19.91
N THR A 239 -20.72 6.62 -20.10
CA THR A 239 -20.17 6.97 -21.40
C THR A 239 -18.74 6.45 -21.49
N GLU A 240 -18.52 5.59 -22.49
CA GLU A 240 -17.20 5.12 -22.87
C GLU A 240 -16.83 5.73 -24.22
N ALA A 241 -15.55 6.03 -24.43
CA ALA A 241 -15.03 6.52 -25.70
C ALA A 241 -13.62 5.98 -25.94
N THR A 242 -13.36 5.59 -27.18
CA THR A 242 -12.02 5.21 -27.64
C THR A 242 -11.12 6.43 -27.76
N HIS A 243 -9.82 6.21 -27.92
CA HIS A 243 -8.91 7.34 -28.09
C HIS A 243 -9.22 8.13 -29.37
N GLN A 244 -9.62 7.44 -30.44
CA GLN A 244 -9.92 8.08 -31.71
C GLN A 244 -11.13 9.03 -31.62
N GLU A 245 -12.18 8.62 -30.89
CA GLU A 245 -13.39 9.42 -30.65
C GLU A 245 -13.11 10.68 -29.82
N MET A 246 -12.03 10.71 -29.04
CA MET A 246 -11.66 11.88 -28.24
C MET A 246 -11.34 13.12 -29.08
N THR A 247 -10.97 12.95 -30.35
CA THR A 247 -10.76 14.06 -31.31
C THR A 247 -11.98 14.97 -31.40
N ASP A 248 -13.18 14.37 -31.43
CA ASP A 248 -14.42 15.12 -31.53
C ASP A 248 -14.99 15.51 -30.16
N LEU A 249 -14.67 14.74 -29.11
CA LEU A 249 -15.21 14.96 -27.76
C LEU A 249 -14.47 16.05 -26.97
N TYR A 250 -13.14 16.16 -27.10
CA TYR A 250 -12.33 17.11 -26.32
C TYR A 250 -12.83 18.56 -26.34
N PRO A 251 -13.18 19.16 -27.51
CA PRO A 251 -13.67 20.54 -27.58
C PRO A 251 -14.92 20.78 -26.71
N GLY A 252 -15.90 19.88 -26.77
CA GLY A 252 -17.12 19.98 -25.96
C GLY A 252 -16.88 19.67 -24.48
N MET A 253 -15.88 18.85 -24.19
CA MET A 253 -15.51 18.47 -22.83
C MET A 253 -14.78 19.59 -22.07
N LEU A 254 -13.96 20.38 -22.76
CA LEU A 254 -13.32 21.57 -22.16
C LEU A 254 -14.35 22.50 -21.53
N GLU A 255 -15.39 22.87 -22.29
CA GLU A 255 -16.45 23.76 -21.80
C GLU A 255 -17.19 23.18 -20.60
N LYS A 256 -17.53 21.88 -20.65
CA LYS A 256 -18.23 21.20 -19.54
C LYS A 256 -17.36 21.13 -18.27
N ALA A 257 -16.09 20.78 -18.42
CA ALA A 257 -15.15 20.69 -17.31
C ALA A 257 -14.95 22.04 -16.62
N LEU A 258 -14.73 23.12 -17.40
CA LEU A 258 -14.58 24.47 -16.86
C LEU A 258 -15.85 24.95 -16.14
N LYS A 259 -17.03 24.77 -16.76
CA LYS A 259 -18.31 25.12 -16.12
C LYS A 259 -18.53 24.36 -14.82
N ARG A 260 -18.19 23.06 -14.77
CA ARG A 260 -18.25 22.26 -13.55
C ARG A 260 -17.29 22.80 -12.50
N GLY A 261 -16.03 23.04 -12.86
CA GLY A 261 -14.99 23.57 -11.96
C GLY A 261 -15.37 24.92 -11.35
N VAL A 262 -15.99 25.82 -12.13
CA VAL A 262 -16.52 27.10 -11.62
C VAL A 262 -17.73 26.87 -10.70
N LYS A 263 -18.65 25.97 -11.07
CA LYS A 263 -19.82 25.62 -10.24
C LYS A 263 -19.43 25.08 -8.86
N VAL A 264 -18.39 24.24 -8.78
CA VAL A 264 -17.87 23.70 -7.52
C VAL A 264 -16.85 24.62 -6.84
N LYS A 265 -16.63 25.84 -7.36
CA LYS A 265 -15.70 26.85 -6.83
C LYS A 265 -14.24 26.39 -6.76
N LEU A 266 -13.84 25.49 -7.65
CA LEU A 266 -12.43 25.12 -7.84
C LEU A 266 -11.74 26.02 -8.88
N LEU A 267 -12.51 26.54 -9.84
CA LEU A 267 -12.02 27.42 -10.91
C LEU A 267 -12.59 28.83 -10.85
N SER A 268 -11.82 29.78 -11.36
CA SER A 268 -12.27 31.16 -11.57
C SER A 268 -13.23 31.25 -12.76
N ASP A 269 -14.26 32.07 -12.60
CA ASP A 269 -15.22 32.43 -13.64
C ASP A 269 -14.58 33.20 -14.81
N GLU A 270 -13.42 33.82 -14.61
CA GLU A 270 -12.63 34.45 -15.67
C GLU A 270 -12.28 33.46 -16.81
N LEU A 271 -12.11 32.17 -16.50
CA LEU A 271 -11.83 31.15 -17.51
C LEU A 271 -12.98 30.96 -18.51
N LEU A 272 -14.22 31.27 -18.11
CA LEU A 272 -15.39 31.16 -18.99
C LEU A 272 -15.54 32.34 -19.96
N ARG A 273 -14.71 33.39 -19.83
CA ARG A 273 -14.73 34.55 -20.73
C ARG A 273 -13.93 34.36 -22.01
N TYR A 274 -13.13 33.30 -22.08
CA TYR A 274 -12.38 32.92 -23.28
C TYR A 274 -13.31 32.41 -24.38
N ASP A 275 -12.85 32.46 -25.63
CA ASP A 275 -13.47 31.68 -26.72
C ASP A 275 -13.16 30.18 -26.57
N LEU A 276 -14.01 29.49 -25.80
CA LEU A 276 -13.84 28.06 -25.52
C LEU A 276 -13.98 27.17 -26.76
N LYS A 277 -14.65 27.63 -27.82
CA LYS A 277 -14.72 26.86 -29.08
C LYS A 277 -13.36 26.90 -29.77
N LYS A 278 -12.77 28.08 -29.89
CA LYS A 278 -11.42 28.26 -30.46
C LYS A 278 -10.37 27.46 -29.67
N LEU A 279 -10.41 27.53 -28.34
CA LEU A 279 -9.49 26.77 -27.48
C LEU A 279 -9.73 25.27 -27.55
N GLY A 280 -11.00 24.84 -27.59
CA GLY A 280 -11.38 23.43 -27.72
C GLY A 280 -10.83 22.80 -29.00
N THR A 281 -10.94 23.50 -30.14
CA THR A 281 -10.38 23.04 -31.44
C THR A 281 -8.84 23.00 -31.45
N ALA A 282 -8.18 23.74 -30.56
CA ALA A 282 -6.72 23.72 -30.45
C ALA A 282 -6.17 22.52 -29.67
N LEU A 283 -7.03 21.78 -28.94
CA LEU A 283 -6.63 20.58 -28.20
C LEU A 283 -6.17 19.47 -29.15
N LYS A 284 -5.11 18.77 -28.75
CA LYS A 284 -4.44 17.71 -29.49
C LYS A 284 -4.53 16.39 -28.72
N PRO A 285 -5.61 15.60 -28.91
CA PRO A 285 -5.80 14.33 -28.22
C PRO A 285 -4.60 13.39 -28.36
N GLU A 286 -3.94 13.39 -29.52
CA GLU A 286 -2.79 12.53 -29.82
C GLU A 286 -1.63 12.69 -28.82
N ARG A 287 -1.58 13.81 -28.08
CA ARG A 287 -0.59 14.07 -27.04
C ARG A 287 -0.83 13.27 -25.77
N ASP A 288 -2.04 12.72 -25.56
CA ASP A 288 -2.29 11.82 -24.43
C ASP A 288 -1.43 10.53 -24.53
N PHE A 289 -1.03 10.13 -25.73
CA PHE A 289 -0.20 8.95 -25.94
C PHE A 289 1.30 9.18 -25.67
N GLN A 290 1.70 10.42 -25.35
CA GLN A 290 3.08 10.75 -24.96
C GLN A 290 3.37 10.38 -23.49
N PHE A 291 2.33 10.17 -22.68
CA PHE A 291 2.51 9.89 -21.26
C PHE A 291 3.14 8.51 -21.01
N THR A 292 4.07 8.49 -20.05
CA THR A 292 4.47 7.26 -19.36
C THR A 292 3.53 7.01 -18.19
N TYR A 293 3.50 5.76 -17.70
CA TYR A 293 2.58 5.38 -16.62
C TYR A 293 2.77 6.25 -15.37
N LEU A 294 4.03 6.44 -14.92
CA LEU A 294 4.33 7.27 -13.77
C LEU A 294 3.89 8.73 -13.96
N GLY A 295 4.07 9.27 -15.17
CA GLY A 295 3.68 10.64 -15.50
C GLY A 295 2.17 10.84 -15.39
N LEU A 296 1.39 9.97 -16.02
CA LEU A 296 -0.07 10.06 -15.96
C LEU A 296 -0.61 9.76 -14.57
N GLN A 297 -0.08 8.74 -13.88
CA GLN A 297 -0.47 8.40 -12.51
C GLN A 297 -0.22 9.59 -11.57
N THR A 298 0.92 10.27 -11.71
CA THR A 298 1.23 11.46 -10.90
C THR A 298 0.22 12.57 -11.10
N LEU A 299 -0.20 12.82 -12.34
CA LEU A 299 -1.20 13.85 -12.64
C LEU A 299 -2.59 13.45 -12.13
N TYR A 300 -2.97 12.18 -12.31
CA TYR A 300 -4.21 11.63 -11.79
C TYR A 300 -4.30 11.78 -10.28
N ASP A 301 -3.30 11.32 -9.54
CA ASP A 301 -3.35 11.27 -8.08
C ASP A 301 -3.35 12.66 -7.41
N ARG A 302 -2.76 13.68 -8.07
CA ARG A 302 -2.41 14.93 -7.38
C ARG A 302 -2.74 16.22 -8.12
N TYR A 303 -3.02 16.21 -9.43
CA TYR A 303 -3.11 17.44 -10.22
C TYR A 303 -4.44 17.63 -10.92
N PHE A 304 -5.08 16.56 -11.38
CA PHE A 304 -6.37 16.67 -12.04
C PHE A 304 -7.45 17.08 -11.04
N LEU A 305 -8.34 17.97 -11.49
CA LEU A 305 -9.45 18.41 -10.66
C LEU A 305 -10.43 17.26 -10.42
N HIS A 306 -10.85 17.14 -9.16
CA HIS A 306 -11.85 16.18 -8.73
C HIS A 306 -12.89 16.83 -7.79
N SER A 307 -14.07 16.26 -7.73
CA SER A 307 -15.19 16.65 -6.85
C SER A 307 -15.72 15.37 -6.22
N ASP A 308 -15.83 15.34 -4.89
CA ASP A 308 -16.40 14.19 -4.16
C ASP A 308 -15.69 12.85 -4.47
N GLY A 309 -14.38 12.91 -4.75
CA GLY A 309 -13.56 11.75 -5.09
C GLY A 309 -13.57 11.34 -6.57
N THR A 310 -14.34 12.01 -7.44
CA THR A 310 -14.39 11.72 -8.88
C THR A 310 -13.71 12.82 -9.69
N HIS A 311 -12.79 12.44 -10.57
CA HIS A 311 -12.11 13.34 -11.49
C HIS A 311 -13.05 13.83 -12.59
N PHE A 312 -12.89 15.10 -12.95
CA PHE A 312 -13.65 15.71 -14.04
C PHE A 312 -12.75 16.47 -15.04
N GLU A 313 -11.45 16.19 -14.99
CA GLU A 313 -10.45 16.82 -15.84
C GLU A 313 -9.61 15.77 -16.56
N LEU A 314 -9.43 15.97 -17.87
CA LEU A 314 -8.58 15.14 -18.73
C LEU A 314 -7.23 15.80 -18.99
N PRO A 315 -6.19 15.06 -19.41
CA PRO A 315 -4.83 15.62 -19.52
C PRO A 315 -4.71 16.84 -20.44
N GLN A 316 -5.37 16.83 -21.62
CA GLN A 316 -5.31 18.00 -22.50
C GLN A 316 -6.10 19.20 -21.94
N ILE A 317 -7.20 18.94 -21.22
CA ILE A 317 -7.98 19.98 -20.54
C ILE A 317 -7.17 20.58 -19.39
N PHE A 318 -6.43 19.76 -18.64
CA PHE A 318 -5.51 20.19 -17.59
C PHE A 318 -4.47 21.18 -18.13
N PHE A 319 -3.76 20.83 -19.21
CA PHE A 319 -2.77 21.74 -19.80
C PHE A 319 -3.41 23.00 -20.36
N MET A 320 -4.59 22.91 -20.97
CA MET A 320 -5.32 24.07 -21.45
C MET A 320 -5.76 24.98 -20.31
N ARG A 321 -6.29 24.43 -19.21
CA ARG A 321 -6.63 25.20 -18.00
C ARG A 321 -5.42 25.96 -17.47
N VAL A 322 -4.27 25.29 -17.33
CA VAL A 322 -3.05 25.94 -16.85
C VAL A 322 -2.67 27.10 -17.77
N SER A 323 -2.71 26.86 -19.08
CA SER A 323 -2.38 27.85 -20.11
C SER A 323 -3.32 29.06 -20.10
N MET A 324 -4.63 28.82 -19.99
CA MET A 324 -5.64 29.86 -19.82
C MET A 324 -5.43 30.64 -18.53
N GLY A 325 -5.08 29.95 -17.44
CA GLY A 325 -4.79 30.57 -16.15
C GLY A 325 -3.60 31.53 -16.19
N LEU A 326 -2.57 31.19 -16.96
CA LEU A 326 -1.40 32.06 -17.16
C LEU A 326 -1.67 33.23 -18.12
N ALA A 327 -2.55 33.04 -19.10
CA ALA A 327 -2.85 34.04 -20.12
C ALA A 327 -3.99 35.02 -19.76
N ILE A 328 -4.56 34.96 -18.54
CA ILE A 328 -5.76 35.73 -18.17
C ILE A 328 -5.65 37.25 -18.36
N ASN A 329 -4.45 37.81 -18.36
CA ASN A 329 -4.20 39.25 -18.52
C ASN A 329 -3.44 39.59 -19.80
N GLU A 330 -3.25 38.63 -20.70
CA GLU A 330 -2.67 38.89 -22.01
C GLU A 330 -3.63 39.70 -22.89
N VAL A 331 -3.08 40.46 -23.84
CA VAL A 331 -3.90 41.25 -24.78
C VAL A 331 -4.65 40.30 -25.73
N ASN A 332 -3.93 39.34 -26.32
CA ASN A 332 -4.49 38.28 -27.17
C ASN A 332 -4.56 36.98 -26.38
N ARG A 333 -5.49 36.90 -25.43
CA ARG A 333 -5.58 35.80 -24.45
C ARG A 333 -5.64 34.42 -25.10
N GLU A 334 -6.47 34.24 -26.13
CA GLU A 334 -6.64 32.94 -26.80
C GLU A 334 -5.35 32.49 -27.53
N GLU A 335 -4.67 33.42 -28.21
CA GLU A 335 -3.43 33.09 -28.94
C GLU A 335 -2.33 32.67 -27.97
N ARG A 336 -2.18 33.40 -26.86
CA ARG A 336 -1.22 33.07 -25.81
C ARG A 336 -1.56 31.79 -25.07
N ALA A 337 -2.83 31.54 -24.77
CA ALA A 337 -3.28 30.28 -24.17
C ALA A 337 -2.96 29.09 -25.09
N ILE A 338 -3.17 29.21 -26.41
CA ILE A 338 -2.83 28.15 -27.38
C ILE A 338 -1.31 27.96 -27.48
N GLU A 339 -0.53 29.04 -27.48
CA GLU A 339 0.94 28.97 -27.48
C GLU A 339 1.45 28.23 -26.23
N PHE A 340 1.00 28.64 -25.04
CA PHE A 340 1.39 28.00 -23.78
C PHE A 340 0.92 26.54 -23.71
N TYR A 341 -0.29 26.25 -24.19
CA TYR A 341 -0.81 24.89 -24.27
C TYR A 341 0.08 24.02 -25.14
N ASN A 342 0.49 24.51 -26.31
CA ASN A 342 1.34 23.76 -27.21
C ASN A 342 2.70 23.44 -26.58
N LEU A 343 3.25 24.37 -25.81
CA LEU A 343 4.52 24.22 -25.10
C LEU A 343 4.42 23.21 -23.94
N LEU A 344 3.37 23.32 -23.10
CA LEU A 344 3.16 22.45 -21.95
C LEU A 344 2.77 21.03 -22.35
N SER A 345 1.78 20.87 -23.23
CA SER A 345 1.30 19.55 -23.65
C SER A 345 2.26 18.85 -24.63
N GLY A 346 3.21 19.57 -25.22
CA GLY A 346 4.30 18.98 -26.00
C GLY A 346 5.47 18.48 -25.16
N PHE A 347 5.44 18.70 -23.84
CA PHE A 347 6.52 18.42 -22.89
C PHE A 347 7.85 19.14 -23.17
N ASP A 348 7.85 20.15 -24.04
CA ASP A 348 9.02 20.99 -24.34
C ASP A 348 9.44 21.83 -23.13
N PHE A 349 8.45 22.22 -22.32
CA PHE A 349 8.63 22.88 -21.03
C PHE A 349 7.52 22.46 -20.09
N MET A 350 7.84 22.39 -18.79
CA MET A 350 6.87 22.11 -17.75
C MET A 350 6.97 23.17 -16.66
N SER A 351 5.84 23.79 -16.33
CA SER A 351 5.76 24.72 -15.20
C SER A 351 6.01 24.02 -13.87
N SER A 352 6.35 24.79 -12.84
CA SER A 352 6.51 24.26 -11.48
C SER A 352 5.18 23.72 -10.93
N THR A 353 5.26 22.79 -9.97
CA THR A 353 4.11 22.21 -9.26
C THR A 353 3.05 23.24 -8.81
N PRO A 354 3.38 24.34 -8.10
CA PRO A 354 2.36 25.31 -7.68
C PRO A 354 1.67 25.98 -8.86
N THR A 355 2.37 26.20 -9.99
CA THR A 355 1.76 26.76 -11.19
C THR A 355 0.80 25.75 -11.82
N LEU A 356 1.20 24.49 -11.98
CA LEU A 356 0.35 23.43 -12.53
C LEU A 356 -0.93 23.19 -11.68
N PHE A 357 -0.77 23.22 -10.36
CA PHE A 357 -1.87 22.97 -9.43
C PHE A 357 -2.84 24.16 -9.36
N ASN A 358 -2.33 25.38 -9.24
CA ASN A 358 -3.15 26.55 -8.90
C ASN A 358 -3.58 27.40 -10.11
N SER A 359 -3.01 27.22 -11.30
CA SER A 359 -3.39 28.04 -12.47
C SER A 359 -4.85 27.83 -12.85
N GLY A 360 -5.56 28.95 -13.02
CA GLY A 360 -6.99 28.98 -13.34
C GLY A 360 -7.93 28.80 -12.15
N THR A 361 -7.40 28.60 -10.93
CA THR A 361 -8.19 28.51 -9.69
C THR A 361 -8.55 29.90 -9.14
N LEU A 362 -9.40 29.95 -8.11
CA LEU A 362 -9.88 31.22 -7.50
C LEU A 362 -8.78 32.07 -6.84
N ARG A 363 -7.73 31.44 -6.31
CA ARG A 363 -6.64 32.12 -5.61
C ARG A 363 -5.31 31.50 -6.04
N PRO A 364 -4.81 31.86 -7.23
CA PRO A 364 -3.70 31.13 -7.84
C PRO A 364 -2.37 31.47 -7.16
N GLN A 365 -1.96 30.68 -6.17
CA GLN A 365 -0.62 30.72 -5.58
C GLN A 365 0.37 30.03 -6.54
N LEU A 366 0.81 30.75 -7.58
CA LEU A 366 1.61 30.18 -8.67
C LEU A 366 3.08 29.93 -8.29
N SER A 367 3.57 30.60 -7.26
CA SER A 367 4.93 30.47 -6.74
C SER A 367 4.90 29.97 -5.30
N SER A 368 5.82 29.08 -4.96
CA SER A 368 5.91 28.54 -3.60
C SER A 368 7.30 28.72 -2.97
N CYS A 369 8.29 29.29 -3.65
CA CYS A 369 9.63 29.49 -3.09
C CYS A 369 9.85 30.95 -2.68
N TYR A 370 10.17 31.17 -1.42
CA TYR A 370 10.34 32.51 -0.84
C TYR A 370 11.66 32.64 -0.11
N LEU A 371 12.25 33.84 -0.17
CA LEU A 371 13.45 34.20 0.56
C LEU A 371 13.14 35.38 1.49
N THR A 372 13.55 35.28 2.74
CA THR A 372 13.43 36.38 3.71
C THR A 372 14.76 36.58 4.44
N THR A 373 15.00 37.79 4.94
CA THR A 373 16.14 38.10 5.82
C THR A 373 15.60 38.55 7.16
N VAL A 374 16.14 38.00 8.24
CA VAL A 374 15.64 38.19 9.60
C VAL A 374 16.42 39.32 10.27
N PRO A 375 15.77 40.43 10.66
CA PRO A 375 16.45 41.55 11.32
C PRO A 375 16.83 41.22 12.77
N ASP A 376 17.85 41.92 13.31
CA ASP A 376 18.37 41.72 14.68
C ASP A 376 17.59 42.51 15.75
N ASP A 377 16.27 42.38 15.75
CA ASP A 377 15.38 42.91 16.79
C ASP A 377 14.22 41.94 17.06
N LEU A 378 13.75 41.89 18.31
CA LEU A 378 12.79 40.87 18.71
C LEU A 378 11.45 40.98 17.96
N GLY A 379 11.01 42.21 17.63
CA GLY A 379 9.78 42.43 16.88
C GLY A 379 9.90 41.90 15.45
N GLY A 380 11.01 42.20 14.78
CA GLY A 380 11.31 41.73 13.44
C GLY A 380 11.58 40.21 13.36
N ILE A 381 12.21 39.60 14.37
CA ILE A 381 12.37 38.14 14.46
C ILE A 381 11.01 37.44 14.49
N TYR A 382 10.09 37.87 15.37
CA TYR A 382 8.75 37.29 15.44
C TYR A 382 7.87 37.67 14.24
N GLY A 383 8.11 38.82 13.62
CA GLY A 383 7.53 39.19 12.33
C GLY A 383 7.91 38.19 11.23
N ALA A 384 9.19 37.86 11.10
CA ALA A 384 9.67 36.86 10.14
C ALA A 384 9.09 35.46 10.40
N ILE A 385 8.94 35.05 11.66
CA ILE A 385 8.29 33.77 12.02
C ILE A 385 6.81 33.77 11.62
N LYS A 386 6.10 34.88 11.83
CA LYS A 386 4.72 35.04 11.35
C LYS A 386 4.64 34.95 9.83
N ASP A 387 5.53 35.61 9.12
CA ASP A 387 5.57 35.58 7.65
C ASP A 387 5.86 34.16 7.14
N ASN A 388 6.79 33.44 7.77
CA ASN A 388 7.05 32.03 7.49
C ASN A 388 5.76 31.20 7.61
N ALA A 389 5.00 31.37 8.70
CA ALA A 389 3.75 30.64 8.89
C ALA A 389 2.70 30.96 7.79
N LEU A 390 2.59 32.22 7.39
CA LEU A 390 1.65 32.65 6.35
C LEU A 390 2.04 32.14 4.96
N LEU A 391 3.34 32.13 4.64
CA LEU A 391 3.86 31.65 3.36
C LEU A 391 3.78 30.12 3.26
N SER A 392 4.03 29.40 4.35
CA SER A 392 3.91 27.93 4.40
C SER A 392 2.47 27.43 4.43
N LYS A 393 1.47 28.28 4.76
CA LYS A 393 0.03 27.92 4.74
C LYS A 393 -0.43 27.22 3.47
N PHE A 394 0.18 27.55 2.32
CA PHE A 394 -0.12 26.95 1.03
C PHE A 394 1.09 26.17 0.46
N ALA A 395 1.80 25.45 1.33
CA ALA A 395 2.99 24.65 1.00
C ALA A 395 4.14 25.48 0.38
N GLY A 396 4.32 26.71 0.85
CA GLY A 396 5.47 27.54 0.50
C GLY A 396 6.77 27.04 1.15
N GLY A 397 7.79 26.78 0.34
CA GLY A 397 9.17 26.58 0.75
C GLY A 397 9.87 27.91 1.06
N LEU A 398 10.67 27.91 2.13
CA LEU A 398 11.26 29.12 2.70
C LEU A 398 12.78 28.99 2.83
N GLY A 399 13.50 30.02 2.39
CA GLY A 399 14.88 30.28 2.75
C GLY A 399 14.97 31.51 3.65
N ASN A 400 15.45 31.35 4.88
CA ASN A 400 15.63 32.47 5.80
C ASN A 400 17.12 32.77 6.00
N ASP A 401 17.53 34.01 5.75
CA ASP A 401 18.84 34.52 6.13
C ASP A 401 18.81 35.00 7.59
N TRP A 402 19.51 34.27 8.46
CA TRP A 402 19.63 34.56 9.89
C TRP A 402 20.92 35.28 10.26
N THR A 403 21.77 35.58 9.28
CA THR A 403 23.07 36.21 9.47
C THR A 403 23.02 37.53 10.27
N PRO A 404 22.01 38.41 10.08
CA PRO A 404 21.95 39.66 10.82
C PRO A 404 21.78 39.48 12.34
N VAL A 405 21.13 38.40 12.78
CA VAL A 405 20.80 38.18 14.19
C VAL A 405 22.07 37.93 15.01
N ARG A 406 22.23 38.69 16.10
CA ARG A 406 23.47 38.71 16.90
C ARG A 406 23.81 37.35 17.50
N GLY A 407 25.11 37.07 17.54
CA GLY A 407 25.66 35.84 18.09
C GLY A 407 25.53 35.69 19.62
N MET A 408 25.82 34.49 20.11
CA MET A 408 25.84 34.19 21.55
C MET A 408 26.86 35.07 22.28
N GLY A 409 26.49 35.57 23.45
CA GLY A 409 27.34 36.45 24.26
C GLY A 409 27.28 37.93 23.89
N ALA A 410 26.65 38.29 22.77
CA ALA A 410 26.43 39.68 22.39
C ALA A 410 25.57 40.42 23.42
N HIS A 411 25.91 41.68 23.70
CA HIS A 411 25.17 42.49 24.66
C HIS A 411 23.77 42.85 24.14
N ILE A 412 22.77 42.76 25.01
CA ILE A 412 21.40 43.24 24.76
C ILE A 412 21.16 44.51 25.57
N ALA A 413 21.03 45.64 24.88
CA ALA A 413 20.61 46.90 25.48
C ALA A 413 19.16 46.76 26.00
N GLY A 414 18.87 47.33 27.17
CA GLY A 414 17.55 47.27 27.81
C GLY A 414 17.45 46.19 28.90
N THR A 415 17.62 44.91 28.55
CA THR A 415 17.62 43.81 29.54
C THR A 415 18.94 43.70 30.32
N ASN A 416 19.96 44.42 29.88
CA ASN A 416 21.33 44.38 30.41
C ASN A 416 21.92 42.95 30.47
N GLY A 417 21.46 42.08 29.57
CA GLY A 417 21.85 40.67 29.48
C GLY A 417 22.75 40.37 28.30
N LYS A 418 23.02 39.07 28.11
CA LYS A 418 23.75 38.50 26.97
C LYS A 418 22.79 37.64 26.12
N SER A 419 22.88 37.78 24.80
CA SER A 419 22.15 36.95 23.84
C SER A 419 22.57 35.48 23.96
N GLN A 420 21.60 34.58 23.76
CA GLN A 420 21.83 33.14 23.61
C GLN A 420 22.13 32.74 22.15
N GLY A 421 22.22 33.72 21.25
CA GLY A 421 22.43 33.52 19.82
C GLY A 421 21.15 33.14 19.07
N VAL A 422 21.32 32.65 17.84
CA VAL A 422 20.22 32.39 16.89
C VAL A 422 19.46 31.09 17.15
N VAL A 423 20.09 30.10 17.79
CA VAL A 423 19.57 28.74 17.92
C VAL A 423 18.19 28.66 18.61
N PRO A 424 17.91 29.41 19.70
CA PRO A 424 16.57 29.41 20.29
C PRO A 424 15.48 29.91 19.34
N PHE A 425 15.77 30.91 18.50
CA PHE A 425 14.81 31.41 17.51
C PHE A 425 14.64 30.45 16.33
N LEU A 426 15.72 29.76 15.93
CA LEU A 426 15.63 28.67 14.96
C LEU A 426 14.76 27.53 15.48
N LYS A 427 14.79 27.23 16.79
CA LYS A 427 13.90 26.23 17.39
C LYS A 427 12.42 26.65 17.30
N VAL A 428 12.10 27.91 17.58
CA VAL A 428 10.72 28.43 17.37
C VAL A 428 10.31 28.34 15.90
N THR A 429 11.23 28.66 14.98
CA THR A 429 10.99 28.60 13.54
C THR A 429 10.76 27.16 13.06
N ASN A 430 11.55 26.21 13.57
CA ASN A 430 11.37 24.77 13.34
C ASN A 430 9.98 24.32 13.79
N ASP A 431 9.61 24.65 15.03
CA ASP A 431 8.33 24.23 15.60
C ASP A 431 7.16 24.93 14.89
N THR A 432 7.37 26.13 14.33
CA THR A 432 6.42 26.80 13.44
C THR A 432 6.27 26.04 12.11
N ALA A 433 7.37 25.63 11.48
CA ALA A 433 7.31 24.84 10.25
C ALA A 433 6.58 23.50 10.48
N VAL A 434 6.82 22.85 11.61
CA VAL A 434 6.07 21.65 12.01
C VAL A 434 4.62 21.96 12.29
N ALA A 435 4.30 23.04 13.02
CA ALA A 435 2.91 23.39 13.34
C ALA A 435 2.08 23.77 12.11
N VAL A 436 2.72 24.30 11.06
CA VAL A 436 2.08 24.67 9.79
C VAL A 436 2.07 23.48 8.81
N ASN A 437 2.73 22.38 9.16
CA ASN A 437 2.58 21.06 8.54
C ASN A 437 1.58 20.20 9.35
N GLN A 438 0.65 19.55 8.64
CA GLN A 438 -0.60 19.04 9.20
C GLN A 438 -0.51 17.55 9.61
N CYS A 439 -1.35 17.13 10.58
CA CYS A 439 -0.95 16.01 11.43
C CYS A 439 -1.99 14.95 11.87
N PHE A 440 -3.27 15.26 12.15
CA PHE A 440 -4.20 14.25 12.70
C PHE A 440 -5.40 13.97 11.79
N ALA A 441 -5.85 12.71 11.75
CA ALA A 441 -7.10 12.34 11.10
C ALA A 441 -8.31 13.01 11.79
N PRO A 442 -9.35 13.45 11.05
CA PRO A 442 -10.50 14.14 11.65
C PRO A 442 -11.31 13.30 12.65
N GLU A 443 -11.17 11.97 12.60
CA GLU A 443 -11.84 11.00 13.49
C GLU A 443 -11.13 10.85 14.85
N THR A 444 -9.95 11.46 15.01
CA THR A 444 -9.16 11.36 16.24
C THR A 444 -9.95 11.96 17.40
N LEU A 445 -10.00 11.26 18.53
CA LEU A 445 -10.76 11.70 19.70
C LEU A 445 -9.93 12.65 20.56
N LEU A 446 -10.55 13.75 20.97
CA LEU A 446 -10.04 14.68 21.97
C LEU A 446 -10.82 14.51 23.28
N HIS A 447 -10.13 14.68 24.42
CA HIS A 447 -10.78 14.78 25.71
C HIS A 447 -11.43 16.17 25.85
N THR A 448 -12.75 16.19 25.94
CA THR A 448 -13.53 17.40 26.25
C THR A 448 -14.17 17.29 27.63
N ALA A 449 -14.63 18.42 28.18
CA ALA A 449 -15.30 18.44 29.48
C ALA A 449 -16.57 17.56 29.52
N GLU A 450 -17.20 17.31 28.36
CA GLU A 450 -18.40 16.48 28.21
C GLU A 450 -18.07 15.02 27.81
N GLY A 451 -16.78 14.67 27.69
CA GLY A 451 -16.33 13.35 27.28
C GLY A 451 -15.44 13.35 26.03
N ALA A 452 -15.15 12.18 25.49
CA ALA A 452 -14.32 12.07 24.28
C ALA A 452 -15.13 12.48 23.04
N LYS A 453 -14.61 13.43 22.26
CA LYS A 453 -15.26 13.97 21.06
C LYS A 453 -14.29 13.95 19.89
N ALA A 454 -14.73 13.56 18.69
CA ALA A 454 -13.86 13.57 17.52
C ALA A 454 -13.48 15.01 17.14
N ILE A 455 -12.26 15.22 16.63
CA ILE A 455 -11.76 16.55 16.21
C ILE A 455 -12.77 17.25 15.29
N ARG A 456 -13.38 16.51 14.35
CA ARG A 456 -14.38 17.06 13.42
C ARG A 456 -15.64 17.61 14.09
N ASP A 457 -16.02 17.04 15.23
CA ASP A 457 -17.25 17.34 15.94
C ASP A 457 -17.06 18.43 16.99
N VAL A 458 -15.80 18.77 17.31
CA VAL A 458 -15.48 19.87 18.22
C VAL A 458 -15.94 21.21 17.64
N GLN A 459 -16.60 22.00 18.49
CA GLN A 459 -17.17 23.30 18.16
C GLN A 459 -16.50 24.41 18.96
N LYS A 460 -16.62 25.64 18.46
CA LYS A 460 -16.21 26.83 19.20
C LYS A 460 -17.02 26.93 20.50
N GLY A 461 -16.34 27.13 21.62
CA GLY A 461 -16.92 27.09 22.97
C GLY A 461 -16.72 25.77 23.70
N ASP A 462 -16.38 24.68 23.01
CA ASP A 462 -16.08 23.40 23.66
C ASP A 462 -14.83 23.55 24.53
N LEU A 463 -14.84 22.91 25.70
CA LEU A 463 -13.69 22.85 26.60
C LEU A 463 -12.88 21.58 26.31
N VAL A 464 -11.66 21.73 25.78
CA VAL A 464 -10.75 20.62 25.42
C VAL A 464 -9.55 20.58 26.36
N LEU A 465 -9.08 19.37 26.70
CA LEU A 465 -7.91 19.18 27.56
C LEU A 465 -6.64 19.62 26.83
N GLY A 466 -5.99 20.67 27.33
CA GLY A 466 -4.71 21.15 26.81
C GLY A 466 -3.50 20.48 27.49
N SER A 467 -2.32 20.64 26.90
CA SER A 467 -1.04 20.06 27.38
C SER A 467 -0.64 20.47 28.81
N SER A 468 -1.21 21.55 29.36
CA SER A 468 -0.99 21.96 30.76
C SER A 468 -1.74 21.10 31.79
N GLY A 469 -2.65 20.23 31.33
CA GLY A 469 -3.54 19.42 32.17
C GLY A 469 -4.86 20.10 32.53
N ASN A 470 -5.16 21.27 31.96
CA ASN A 470 -6.38 22.03 32.23
C ASN A 470 -7.25 22.10 30.98
N TYR A 471 -8.56 22.18 31.15
CA TYR A 471 -9.48 22.38 30.03
C TYR A 471 -9.42 23.83 29.52
N ARG A 472 -9.48 24.00 28.20
CA ARG A 472 -9.45 25.31 27.53
C ARG A 472 -10.53 25.40 26.49
N GLU A 473 -11.10 26.59 26.35
CA GLU A 473 -12.13 26.88 25.36
C GLU A 473 -11.56 26.90 23.95
N VAL A 474 -12.22 26.21 23.03
CA VAL A 474 -11.94 26.24 21.60
C VAL A 474 -12.44 27.56 21.03
N THR A 475 -11.55 28.38 20.49
CA THR A 475 -11.88 29.71 19.95
C THR A 475 -12.21 29.72 18.47
N ASP A 476 -11.69 28.74 17.71
CA ASP A 476 -11.91 28.59 16.27
C ASP A 476 -11.63 27.14 15.81
N ARG A 477 -12.20 26.74 14.66
CA ARG A 477 -11.96 25.43 14.04
C ARG A 477 -11.29 25.60 12.68
N MET A 478 -10.16 24.95 12.50
CA MET A 478 -9.45 24.92 11.23
C MET A 478 -9.59 23.54 10.59
N VAL A 479 -9.97 23.51 9.31
CA VAL A 479 -10.06 22.27 8.51
C VAL A 479 -8.96 22.31 7.46
N TYR A 480 -8.20 21.22 7.37
CA TYR A 480 -7.13 21.07 6.40
C TYR A 480 -7.20 19.68 5.74
N ASN A 481 -7.07 19.63 4.41
CA ASN A 481 -7.09 18.40 3.62
C ASN A 481 -5.64 18.03 3.25
N GLN A 482 -5.23 16.78 3.51
CA GLN A 482 -3.84 16.33 3.33
C GLN A 482 -3.77 14.92 2.75
N HIS A 483 -2.66 14.61 2.08
CA HIS A 483 -2.41 13.34 1.39
C HIS A 483 -1.08 12.67 1.78
N ASP A 484 -0.47 13.08 2.89
CA ASP A 484 0.76 12.45 3.39
C ASP A 484 0.49 11.02 3.89
N ALA A 485 1.54 10.20 3.90
CA ALA A 485 1.46 8.84 4.40
C ALA A 485 0.97 8.83 5.86
N MET A 486 -0.15 8.14 6.07
CA MET A 486 -0.73 7.94 7.40
C MET A 486 -0.05 6.76 8.09
N VAL A 487 0.32 6.95 9.35
CA VAL A 487 0.76 5.89 10.25
C VAL A 487 -0.32 5.63 11.30
N SER A 488 -0.48 4.36 11.68
CA SER A 488 -1.41 3.93 12.73
C SER A 488 -0.59 3.55 13.96
N LEU A 489 -0.77 4.30 15.04
CA LEU A 489 -0.05 4.09 16.29
C LEU A 489 -0.97 3.40 17.30
N ASP A 490 -0.59 2.20 17.71
CA ASP A 490 -1.25 1.47 18.79
C ASP A 490 -0.61 1.83 20.14
N ILE A 491 -1.19 2.83 20.80
CA ILE A 491 -0.69 3.36 22.07
C ILE A 491 -1.45 2.70 23.22
N LYS A 492 -0.72 2.19 24.22
CA LYS A 492 -1.30 1.60 25.43
C LYS A 492 -2.30 2.57 26.07
N HIS A 493 -3.50 2.07 26.40
CA HIS A 493 -4.64 2.83 26.95
C HIS A 493 -5.37 3.78 25.97
N SER A 494 -4.99 3.82 24.69
CA SER A 494 -5.84 4.43 23.68
C SER A 494 -7.05 3.52 23.39
N VAL A 495 -8.23 4.11 23.24
CA VAL A 495 -9.47 3.36 22.92
C VAL A 495 -9.44 2.82 21.49
N LYS A 496 -8.74 3.50 20.58
CA LYS A 496 -8.56 3.11 19.17
C LYS A 496 -7.13 3.41 18.72
N PRO A 497 -6.61 2.70 17.71
CA PRO A 497 -5.36 3.08 17.07
C PRO A 497 -5.43 4.53 16.57
N LEU A 498 -4.38 5.29 16.85
CA LEU A 498 -4.30 6.70 16.55
C LEU A 498 -3.78 6.87 15.11
N HIS A 499 -4.59 7.49 14.25
CA HIS A 499 -4.26 7.68 12.84
C HIS A 499 -3.73 9.10 12.64
N VAL A 500 -2.47 9.17 12.25
CA VAL A 500 -1.70 10.42 12.24
C VAL A 500 -0.77 10.43 11.02
N THR A 501 -0.41 11.59 10.50
CA THR A 501 0.59 11.65 9.44
C THR A 501 1.96 11.25 9.99
N ALA A 502 2.80 10.63 9.16
CA ALA A 502 4.13 10.18 9.56
C ALA A 502 5.01 11.29 10.17
N GLY A 503 4.79 12.55 9.77
CA GLY A 503 5.56 13.71 10.24
C GLY A 503 5.02 14.38 11.52
N HIS A 504 3.99 13.83 12.18
CA HIS A 504 3.47 14.47 13.40
C HIS A 504 4.36 14.19 14.61
N PRO A 505 4.80 15.20 15.38
CA PRO A 505 5.63 14.97 16.55
C PRO A 505 4.83 14.48 17.77
N PHE A 506 5.26 13.37 18.35
CA PHE A 506 4.85 12.89 19.68
C PHE A 506 5.93 13.18 20.71
N TYR A 507 5.53 13.57 21.91
CA TYR A 507 6.45 13.62 23.04
C TYR A 507 6.65 12.22 23.58
N ALA A 508 7.81 11.62 23.33
CA ALA A 508 8.05 10.22 23.59
C ALA A 508 9.43 9.96 24.22
N LEU A 509 9.56 8.80 24.85
CA LEU A 509 10.73 8.34 25.57
C LEU A 509 11.23 7.06 24.91
N ARG A 510 12.41 7.14 24.29
CA ARG A 510 13.06 6.04 23.57
C ARG A 510 14.09 5.32 24.44
N GLY A 511 14.43 4.10 24.03
CA GLY A 511 15.57 3.37 24.58
C GLY A 511 15.31 2.70 25.94
N VAL A 512 14.04 2.54 26.32
CA VAL A 512 13.66 1.73 27.48
C VAL A 512 13.62 0.25 27.06
N PRO A 513 14.43 -0.63 27.66
CA PRO A 513 14.38 -2.06 27.33
C PRO A 513 13.01 -2.68 27.61
N MET A 514 12.48 -3.45 26.65
CA MET A 514 11.22 -4.16 26.84
C MET A 514 11.28 -5.10 28.07
N GLY A 515 10.28 -5.02 28.94
CA GLY A 515 10.20 -5.82 30.18
C GLY A 515 10.96 -5.24 31.38
N GLN A 516 11.57 -4.05 31.26
CA GLN A 516 12.15 -3.34 32.41
C GLN A 516 11.04 -2.83 33.34
N GLY A 517 11.19 -3.09 34.65
CA GLY A 517 10.26 -2.57 35.67
C GLY A 517 10.28 -1.04 35.78
N ASN A 518 9.10 -0.45 35.99
CA ASN A 518 8.89 1.01 35.98
C ASN A 518 9.82 1.78 36.94
N ASP A 519 10.10 1.22 38.13
CA ASP A 519 10.99 1.85 39.12
C ASP A 519 12.40 2.15 38.60
N ARG A 520 12.92 1.30 37.70
CA ARG A 520 14.24 1.50 37.11
C ARG A 520 14.23 2.61 36.07
N THR A 521 13.13 2.72 35.31
CA THR A 521 12.91 3.78 34.33
C THR A 521 12.74 5.14 35.02
N TYR A 522 12.00 5.21 36.12
CA TYR A 522 11.89 6.44 36.92
C TYR A 522 13.25 6.90 37.48
N LYS A 523 14.06 6.00 38.03
CA LYS A 523 15.42 6.35 38.49
C LYS A 523 16.33 6.85 37.36
N GLN A 524 16.14 6.35 36.12
CA GLN A 524 16.88 6.81 34.95
C GLN A 524 16.43 8.20 34.48
N LEU A 525 15.13 8.51 34.58
CA LEU A 525 14.57 9.84 34.35
C LEU A 525 15.10 10.85 35.39
N ASP A 526 15.06 10.50 36.68
CA ASP A 526 15.56 11.36 37.77
C ASP A 526 17.05 11.66 37.65
N SER A 527 17.83 10.67 37.22
CA SER A 527 19.27 10.82 36.97
C SER A 527 19.62 11.42 35.61
N ARG A 528 18.62 11.83 34.81
CA ARG A 528 18.75 12.37 33.44
C ARG A 528 19.53 11.46 32.48
N LYS A 529 19.62 10.17 32.76
CA LYS A 529 20.19 9.17 31.83
C LYS A 529 19.25 8.85 30.68
N LEU A 530 17.97 9.15 30.87
CA LEU A 530 16.89 8.99 29.91
C LEU A 530 16.08 10.29 29.95
N SER A 531 15.69 10.82 28.79
CA SER A 531 14.91 12.06 28.71
C SER A 531 13.90 11.99 27.58
N PRO A 532 12.64 12.39 27.81
CA PRO A 532 11.64 12.45 26.76
C PRO A 532 11.92 13.60 25.79
N GLU A 533 11.67 13.35 24.51
CA GLU A 533 11.93 14.25 23.39
C GLU A 533 10.76 14.22 22.39
N TRP A 534 10.67 15.23 21.53
CA TRP A 534 9.68 15.25 20.45
C TRP A 534 10.20 14.43 19.27
N ILE A 535 9.41 13.46 18.82
CA ILE A 535 9.78 12.47 17.80
C ILE A 535 8.63 12.34 16.81
N ASP A 536 8.94 12.30 15.53
CA ASP A 536 7.94 12.15 14.48
C ASP A 536 7.28 10.77 14.55
N ALA A 537 5.97 10.71 14.26
CA ALA A 537 5.15 9.52 14.37
C ALA A 537 5.70 8.33 13.56
N GLY A 538 6.29 8.60 12.38
CA GLY A 538 6.90 7.59 11.52
C GLY A 538 8.22 7.03 12.05
N GLU A 539 8.86 7.70 13.02
CA GLU A 539 10.10 7.25 13.64
C GLU A 539 9.89 6.49 14.96
N LEU A 540 8.66 6.46 15.48
CA LEU A 540 8.32 5.70 16.68
C LEU A 540 8.46 4.20 16.45
N GLN A 541 9.07 3.51 17.41
CA GLN A 541 9.26 2.07 17.37
C GLN A 541 8.47 1.36 18.45
N LYS A 542 8.22 0.07 18.23
CA LYS A 542 7.55 -0.78 19.22
C LYS A 542 8.39 -0.83 20.49
N GLY A 543 7.82 -0.38 21.61
CA GLY A 543 8.49 -0.30 22.91
C GLY A 543 8.83 1.12 23.37
N ASP A 544 8.68 2.12 22.50
CA ASP A 544 8.77 3.52 22.90
C ASP A 544 7.55 3.94 23.73
N PHE A 545 7.76 4.82 24.71
CA PHE A 545 6.70 5.33 25.58
C PHE A 545 6.25 6.69 25.09
N VAL A 546 4.97 6.83 24.74
CA VAL A 546 4.37 8.12 24.38
C VAL A 546 3.79 8.78 25.62
N ALA A 547 4.11 10.05 25.83
CA ALA A 547 3.60 10.81 26.97
C ALA A 547 2.12 11.14 26.82
N GLN A 548 1.37 11.03 27.91
CA GLN A 548 -0.02 11.47 28.00
C GLN A 548 -0.16 12.61 29.01
N THR A 549 -1.06 13.55 28.71
CA THR A 549 -1.34 14.65 29.62
C THR A 549 -2.20 14.14 30.77
N ILE A 550 -1.76 14.36 32.00
CA ILE A 550 -2.55 14.05 33.20
C ILE A 550 -3.47 15.24 33.49
N PRO A 551 -4.80 15.05 33.48
CA PRO A 551 -5.74 16.10 33.87
C PRO A 551 -5.50 16.53 35.33
N LYS A 552 -5.42 17.83 35.58
CA LYS A 552 -5.29 18.43 36.92
C LYS A 552 -6.63 18.87 37.51
N GLU A 553 -7.65 18.96 36.66
CA GLU A 553 -9.00 19.35 37.05
C GLU A 553 -9.87 18.08 37.15
N VAL A 554 -10.56 17.94 38.28
CA VAL A 554 -11.51 16.86 38.52
C VAL A 554 -12.90 17.35 38.13
N VAL A 555 -13.44 16.83 37.03
CA VAL A 555 -14.83 17.09 36.63
C VAL A 555 -15.71 16.09 37.35
N LYS A 556 -16.61 16.59 38.19
CA LYS A 556 -17.58 15.75 38.91
C LYS A 556 -18.65 15.31 37.91
N VAL A 557 -18.74 14.00 37.67
CA VAL A 557 -19.82 13.41 36.88
C VAL A 557 -20.88 12.95 37.89
N ASP A 558 -22.03 13.62 37.92
CA ASP A 558 -23.06 13.41 38.95
C ASP A 558 -23.62 11.99 39.01
N THR A 559 -23.47 11.23 37.93
CA THR A 559 -23.90 9.83 37.80
C THR A 559 -22.77 8.81 37.98
N PHE A 560 -21.52 9.25 38.22
CA PHE A 560 -20.36 8.37 38.31
C PHE A 560 -19.97 8.13 39.77
N THR A 561 -20.20 6.91 40.23
CA THR A 561 -20.00 6.45 41.59
C THR A 561 -18.59 5.91 41.82
N GLU A 562 -18.17 5.79 43.08
CA GLU A 562 -16.88 5.16 43.43
C GLU A 562 -16.81 3.69 42.97
N GLU A 563 -17.94 3.00 42.91
CA GLU A 563 -18.00 1.64 42.38
C GLU A 563 -17.77 1.62 40.86
N ASP A 564 -18.29 2.60 40.12
CA ASP A 564 -18.05 2.72 38.69
C ASP A 564 -16.55 2.97 38.44
N ALA A 565 -15.93 3.86 39.23
CA ALA A 565 -14.49 4.11 39.19
C ALA A 565 -13.67 2.83 39.48
N ARG A 566 -14.10 2.03 40.47
CA ARG A 566 -13.46 0.75 40.83
C ARG A 566 -13.56 -0.27 39.70
N LEU A 567 -14.71 -0.39 39.03
CA LEU A 567 -14.85 -1.29 37.88
C LEU A 567 -13.99 -0.85 36.69
N TYR A 568 -13.99 0.45 36.36
CA TYR A 568 -13.17 1.00 35.27
C TYR A 568 -11.66 0.78 35.53
N GLY A 569 -11.21 0.96 36.77
CA GLY A 569 -9.83 0.66 37.17
C GLY A 569 -9.45 -0.82 36.99
N ILE A 570 -10.39 -1.74 37.23
CA ILE A 570 -10.20 -3.19 37.00
C ILE A 570 -10.14 -3.51 35.49
N LEU A 571 -10.99 -2.88 34.66
CA LEU A 571 -11.08 -3.16 33.21
C LEU A 571 -9.88 -2.65 32.39
N LEU A 572 -9.25 -1.55 32.80
CA LEU A 572 -8.15 -0.92 32.05
C LEU A 572 -6.79 -1.63 32.21
N GLY A 573 -6.74 -2.77 32.88
CA GLY A 573 -5.60 -3.71 32.86
C GLY A 573 -4.39 -3.32 33.71
N ASP A 574 -4.39 -2.14 34.34
CA ASP A 574 -3.46 -1.72 35.40
C ASP A 574 -4.22 -1.58 36.74
N GLY A 575 -5.18 -2.46 37.02
CA GLY A 575 -5.95 -2.41 38.26
C GLY A 575 -5.09 -2.72 39.48
N HIS A 576 -4.55 -1.69 40.15
CA HIS A 576 -3.96 -1.80 41.49
C HIS A 576 -4.56 -0.74 42.41
N LEU A 577 -5.14 -1.20 43.52
CA LEU A 577 -5.44 -0.35 44.67
C LEU A 577 -4.19 -0.28 45.54
N SER A 578 -3.60 0.90 45.66
CA SER A 578 -2.53 1.13 46.63
C SER A 578 -3.13 1.32 48.01
N LYS A 579 -2.87 0.40 48.93
CA LYS A 579 -3.01 0.64 50.36
C LYS A 579 -1.63 0.41 50.99
N GLU A 580 -1.09 1.45 51.64
CA GLU A 580 0.22 1.41 52.31
C GLU A 580 1.41 1.00 51.40
N GLY A 581 1.34 1.32 50.11
CA GLY A 581 2.47 1.15 49.19
C GLY A 581 2.65 -0.26 48.59
N MET A 582 1.74 -1.21 48.84
CA MET A 582 1.71 -2.49 48.12
C MET A 582 0.68 -2.49 46.99
N GLN A 583 1.08 -3.03 45.83
CA GLN A 583 0.27 -3.17 44.63
C GLN A 583 -0.37 -4.57 44.58
N TRP A 584 -1.69 -4.63 44.42
CA TRP A 584 -2.45 -5.88 44.26
C TRP A 584 -3.06 -5.92 42.86
N GLY A 585 -2.83 -6.98 42.11
CA GLY A 585 -3.45 -7.19 40.79
C GLY A 585 -4.61 -8.19 40.86
N VAL A 586 -5.55 -8.10 39.91
CA VAL A 586 -6.64 -9.06 39.76
C VAL A 586 -6.08 -10.36 39.18
N SER A 587 -6.13 -11.44 39.95
CA SER A 587 -5.81 -12.78 39.46
C SER A 587 -7.09 -13.45 38.96
N GLY A 588 -7.06 -14.06 37.78
CA GLY A 588 -8.20 -14.81 37.22
C GLY A 588 -8.57 -16.08 38.00
N ASN A 589 -8.14 -16.23 39.25
CA ASN A 589 -8.41 -17.40 40.09
C ASN A 589 -9.65 -17.15 40.99
N PRO A 590 -10.80 -17.77 40.69
CA PRO A 590 -12.06 -17.51 41.37
C PRO A 590 -12.13 -17.94 42.83
N LEU A 591 -11.11 -18.65 43.34
CA LEU A 591 -11.06 -19.13 44.73
C LEU A 591 -10.29 -18.19 45.68
N GLN A 592 -9.58 -17.17 45.15
CA GLN A 592 -8.69 -16.31 45.96
C GLN A 592 -8.88 -14.80 45.72
N ASP A 593 -9.77 -14.40 44.81
CA ASP A 593 -9.87 -13.00 44.38
C ASP A 593 -11.22 -12.35 44.76
N GLU A 594 -11.18 -11.49 45.78
CA GLU A 594 -12.34 -10.69 46.23
C GLU A 594 -12.83 -9.69 45.17
N HIS A 595 -12.00 -9.34 44.17
CA HIS A 595 -12.39 -8.42 43.09
C HIS A 595 -13.33 -9.07 42.07
N LEU A 596 -13.21 -10.39 41.86
CA LEU A 596 -14.12 -11.15 40.99
C LEU A 596 -15.55 -11.17 41.56
N GLN A 597 -15.69 -11.23 42.88
CA GLN A 597 -16.99 -11.14 43.53
C GLN A 597 -17.60 -9.74 43.37
N PHE A 598 -16.82 -8.67 43.58
CA PHE A 598 -17.27 -7.30 43.32
C PHE A 598 -17.75 -7.11 41.88
N VAL A 599 -16.98 -7.56 40.87
CA VAL A 599 -17.38 -7.41 39.46
C VAL A 599 -18.69 -8.13 39.18
N ARG A 600 -18.88 -9.34 39.72
CA ARG A 600 -20.13 -10.12 39.57
C ARG A 600 -21.32 -9.41 40.21
N GLU A 601 -21.17 -8.93 41.44
CA GLU A 601 -22.25 -8.22 42.15
C GLU A 601 -22.58 -6.89 41.45
N TYR A 602 -21.57 -6.13 41.06
CA TYR A 602 -21.72 -4.86 40.35
C TYR A 602 -22.48 -5.02 39.02
N LEU A 603 -22.18 -6.07 38.24
CA LEU A 603 -22.85 -6.37 36.97
C LEU A 603 -24.28 -6.90 37.20
N ALA A 604 -24.46 -7.79 38.17
CA ALA A 604 -25.78 -8.36 38.50
C ALA A 604 -26.78 -7.29 38.95
N VAL A 605 -26.35 -6.30 39.75
CA VAL A 605 -27.19 -5.15 40.16
C VAL A 605 -27.63 -4.31 38.97
N ARG A 606 -26.84 -4.28 37.89
CA ARG A 606 -27.13 -3.53 36.65
C ARG A 606 -27.75 -4.40 35.55
N GLY A 607 -28.09 -5.66 35.86
CA GLY A 607 -28.81 -6.57 34.96
C GLY A 607 -27.98 -7.14 33.81
N VAL A 608 -26.66 -7.16 33.94
CA VAL A 608 -25.71 -7.71 32.95
C VAL A 608 -25.26 -9.12 33.35
#